data_AF-A0A8B7AJB6-F1
#
_entry.id   AF-A0A8B7AJB6-F1
#
_cell.length_a   1.000
_cell.length_b   1.000
_cell.length_c   1.000
_cell.angle_alpha   90.00
_cell.angle_beta   90.00
_cell.angle_gamma   90.00
#
_symmetry.space_group_name_H-M   'P 1'
#
loop_
_entity.id
_entity.type
_entity.pdbx_description
1 polymer ?
#
loop_
_entity_poly.entity_id
_entity_poly.type
_entity_poly.pdbx_seq_one_letter_code
_entity_poly.pdbx_strand_id
1 'polypeptide(L)'
;MPDHLKDDSVTKDKPYKIFFKDLFLFKENEMEMQRKEKFQNRTMKVHQKSTFSSRMKSRSHLGQIAFYADTAGSLPENFGLDPTLLLRLKEGADANKTVHEFINDQRDRFLLEYALSTKRKTIKKYEDSIVLKERQLTKAEKKLQEDAMAFEEFLRENDQKSVDALKIAAQETLNKLQATADLKKASMEVQAVKSEIAKTEFLLMEYMKYGLFLLKLSPRHWQVQQALKRMNVSKSKDNLSNILPKLLAKTLAKRKEGKVEESRRGSFSEDSSPGKSVQGKTRDLGLYSLNRPESISSEDSLESLLDDDMDYDLVTSLYFLISGLNLLREEKMKEKQKHQEERLKAALERAVAQPKKKLGRRLIFRSRPRSGDKHELQLVSETTKTQEEEYFFT
;
A
#
# COMPACT_ATOMS: atom_id res chain seq x y z
N MET A 1 33.03 30.05 -67.47
CA MET A 1 34.08 29.52 -66.57
C MET A 1 33.90 30.16 -65.20
N PRO A 2 34.09 29.38 -64.12
CA PRO A 2 33.07 29.09 -63.12
C PRO A 2 33.50 29.49 -61.70
N ASP A 3 32.60 29.41 -60.71
CA ASP A 3 32.74 28.49 -59.56
C ASP A 3 31.82 28.81 -58.37
N HIS A 4 31.00 27.80 -58.05
CA HIS A 4 30.61 27.31 -56.73
C HIS A 4 30.14 28.30 -55.65
N LEU A 5 28.82 28.53 -55.63
CA LEU A 5 28.10 28.75 -54.37
C LEU A 5 27.84 27.38 -53.71
N LYS A 6 28.57 27.13 -52.62
CA LYS A 6 28.26 26.09 -51.64
C LYS A 6 26.93 26.43 -50.98
N ASP A 7 25.90 25.66 -51.29
CA ASP A 7 24.76 25.49 -50.39
C ASP A 7 25.22 24.54 -49.27
N ASP A 8 25.87 25.11 -48.26
CA ASP A 8 26.10 24.42 -46.98
C ASP A 8 24.73 24.29 -46.30
N SER A 9 24.07 23.17 -46.57
CA SER A 9 22.90 22.74 -45.82
C SER A 9 23.31 22.56 -44.37
N VAL A 10 22.89 23.50 -43.53
CA VAL A 10 23.05 23.46 -42.07
C VAL A 10 22.41 22.17 -41.54
N THR A 11 23.21 21.12 -41.39
CA THR A 11 22.88 19.98 -40.53
C THR A 11 22.97 20.48 -39.10
N LYS A 12 21.88 21.08 -38.62
CA LYS A 12 21.72 21.35 -37.19
C LYS A 12 21.80 20.01 -36.47
N ASP A 13 22.84 19.83 -35.67
CA ASP A 13 23.02 18.71 -34.76
C ASP A 13 21.78 18.55 -33.88
N LYS A 14 20.95 17.56 -34.25
CA LYS A 14 19.90 17.06 -33.37
C LYS A 14 20.52 15.87 -32.62
N PRO A 15 20.48 15.83 -31.28
CA PRO A 15 21.10 14.76 -30.48
C PRO A 15 20.43 13.37 -30.65
N TYR A 16 19.43 13.26 -31.53
CA TYR A 16 18.74 12.01 -31.84
C TYR A 16 18.74 11.75 -33.33
N LYS A 17 19.26 10.59 -33.73
CA LYS A 17 19.24 10.10 -35.11
C LYS A 17 17.85 9.55 -35.41
N ILE A 18 17.06 10.28 -36.20
CA ILE A 18 15.74 9.83 -36.64
C ILE A 18 15.97 8.75 -37.72
N PHE A 19 15.74 7.49 -37.36
CA PHE A 19 15.91 6.34 -38.27
C PHE A 19 14.72 6.13 -39.22
N PHE A 20 13.64 6.92 -39.08
CA PHE A 20 12.42 6.81 -39.88
C PHE A 20 12.28 7.97 -40.86
N LYS A 21 13.21 8.11 -41.82
CA LYS A 21 13.02 9.01 -42.96
C LYS A 21 11.83 8.57 -43.84
N ASP A 22 11.63 7.26 -43.96
CA ASP A 22 10.60 6.70 -44.84
C ASP A 22 9.15 6.91 -44.36
N LEU A 23 8.94 7.12 -43.06
CA LEU A 23 7.60 7.27 -42.49
C LEU A 23 6.91 8.59 -42.90
N PHE A 24 7.70 9.59 -43.29
CA PHE A 24 7.20 10.92 -43.67
C PHE A 24 7.37 11.25 -45.16
N LEU A 25 7.91 10.34 -45.97
CA LEU A 25 8.11 10.56 -47.42
C LEU A 25 6.82 11.00 -48.13
N PHE A 26 5.69 10.37 -47.80
CA PHE A 26 4.41 10.74 -48.39
C PHE A 26 3.99 12.16 -47.99
N LYS A 27 4.23 12.55 -46.73
CA LYS A 27 3.94 13.89 -46.23
C LYS A 27 4.88 14.94 -46.81
N GLU A 28 6.16 14.60 -46.98
CA GLU A 28 7.16 15.47 -47.58
C GLU A 28 6.88 15.69 -49.06
N ASN A 29 6.55 14.63 -49.81
CA ASN A 29 6.10 14.71 -51.19
C ASN A 29 4.79 15.51 -51.34
N GLU A 30 3.81 15.32 -50.45
CA GLU A 30 2.58 16.12 -50.42
C GLU A 30 2.90 17.62 -50.22
N MET A 31 3.80 17.93 -49.28
CA MET A 31 4.23 19.29 -49.00
C MET A 31 5.01 19.91 -50.16
N GLU A 32 5.88 19.15 -50.84
CA GLU A 32 6.60 19.61 -52.03
C GLU A 32 5.66 19.89 -53.20
N MET A 33 4.68 19.01 -53.44
CA MET A 33 3.66 19.23 -54.46
C MET A 33 2.85 20.49 -54.17
N GLN A 34 2.46 20.73 -52.92
CA GLN A 34 1.79 21.98 -52.52
C GLN A 34 2.68 23.21 -52.71
N ARG A 35 3.98 23.12 -52.41
CA ARG A 35 4.91 24.25 -52.65
C ARG A 35 5.06 24.54 -54.15
N LYS A 36 5.20 23.51 -54.99
CA LYS A 36 5.26 23.63 -56.45
C LYS A 36 3.95 24.22 -57.00
N GLU A 37 2.81 23.76 -56.52
CA GLU A 37 1.50 24.29 -56.87
C GLU A 37 1.37 25.77 -56.46
N LYS A 38 1.79 26.15 -55.26
CA LYS A 38 1.81 27.56 -54.81
C LYS A 38 2.73 28.41 -55.67
N PHE A 39 3.90 27.89 -56.05
CA PHE A 39 4.83 28.57 -56.95
C PHE A 39 4.20 28.79 -58.32
N GLN A 40 3.62 27.75 -58.92
CA GLN A 40 2.89 27.85 -60.18
C GLN A 40 1.73 28.86 -60.07
N ASN A 41 0.93 28.79 -59.00
CA ASN A 41 -0.17 29.74 -58.76
C ASN A 41 0.31 31.19 -58.54
N ARG A 42 1.54 31.40 -58.05
CA ARG A 42 2.15 32.73 -57.94
C ARG A 42 2.56 33.26 -59.31
N THR A 43 3.08 32.40 -60.19
CA THR A 43 3.50 32.77 -61.56
C THR A 43 2.36 32.94 -62.55
N MET A 44 1.17 32.37 -62.28
CA MET A 44 0.00 32.52 -63.16
C MET A 44 -0.56 33.94 -63.16
N LYS A 45 -1.06 34.39 -64.32
CA LYS A 45 -1.74 35.68 -64.47
C LYS A 45 -3.12 35.64 -63.80
N VAL A 46 -3.61 36.79 -63.32
CA VAL A 46 -4.83 36.88 -62.49
C VAL A 46 -6.05 36.21 -63.12
N HIS A 47 -6.27 36.36 -64.42
CA HIS A 47 -7.40 35.75 -65.14
C HIS A 47 -7.30 34.23 -65.33
N GLN A 48 -6.10 33.65 -65.15
CA GLN A 48 -5.88 32.20 -65.27
C GLN A 48 -5.94 31.50 -63.91
N LYS A 49 -6.04 32.24 -62.80
CA LYS A 49 -6.17 31.66 -61.46
C LYS A 49 -7.61 31.22 -61.24
N SER A 50 -7.81 29.98 -60.81
CA SER A 50 -9.13 29.53 -60.37
C SER A 50 -9.46 30.12 -59.00
N THR A 51 -10.73 30.48 -58.79
CA THR A 51 -11.23 30.88 -57.48
C THR A 51 -11.48 29.64 -56.61
N PHE A 52 -11.39 29.78 -55.29
CA PHE A 52 -11.60 28.67 -54.34
C PHE A 52 -12.92 27.92 -54.59
N SER A 53 -13.99 28.65 -54.93
CA SER A 53 -15.30 28.09 -55.29
C SER A 53 -15.25 27.24 -56.58
N SER A 54 -14.51 27.68 -57.60
CA SER A 54 -14.29 26.93 -58.85
C SER A 54 -13.52 25.63 -58.61
N ARG A 55 -12.45 25.69 -57.80
CA ARG A 55 -11.65 24.51 -57.41
C ARG A 55 -12.42 23.51 -56.55
N MET A 56 -13.33 23.97 -55.71
CA MET A 56 -14.15 23.11 -54.87
C MET A 56 -15.19 22.32 -55.69
N LYS A 57 -15.74 22.94 -56.74
CA LYS A 57 -16.72 22.31 -57.65
C LYS A 57 -16.08 21.32 -58.64
N SER A 58 -14.81 21.48 -58.97
CA SER A 58 -14.07 20.56 -59.87
C SER A 58 -13.55 19.29 -59.17
N ARG A 59 -13.92 19.01 -57.91
CA ARG A 59 -13.51 17.75 -57.22
C ARG A 59 -14.55 16.64 -57.30
N SER A 60 -15.68 16.87 -57.99
CA SER A 60 -16.80 15.92 -58.07
C SER A 60 -16.44 14.58 -58.73
N HIS A 61 -15.41 14.54 -59.58
CA HIS A 61 -14.94 13.33 -60.26
C HIS A 61 -14.11 12.40 -59.35
N LEU A 62 -13.61 12.88 -58.20
CA LEU A 62 -12.90 12.03 -57.23
C LEU A 62 -13.87 11.15 -56.43
N GLY A 63 -15.15 11.55 -56.33
CA GLY A 63 -16.21 10.72 -55.76
C GLY A 63 -16.63 9.53 -56.63
N GLN A 64 -16.23 9.51 -57.91
CA GLN A 64 -16.47 8.37 -58.81
C GLN A 64 -15.39 7.27 -58.72
N ILE A 65 -14.27 7.51 -58.02
CA ILE A 65 -13.23 6.50 -57.77
C ILE A 65 -13.42 5.89 -56.37
N ALA A 66 -14.68 5.77 -55.93
CA ALA A 66 -15.03 4.83 -54.88
C ALA A 66 -15.24 3.47 -55.56
N PHE A 67 -14.28 2.57 -55.41
CA PHE A 67 -14.54 1.15 -55.62
C PHE A 67 -15.79 0.79 -54.81
N TYR A 68 -16.77 0.16 -55.45
CA TYR A 68 -17.93 -0.43 -54.79
C TYR A 68 -17.42 -1.42 -53.73
N ALA A 69 -17.26 -0.95 -52.49
CA ALA A 69 -17.11 -1.81 -51.34
C ALA A 69 -18.50 -2.36 -51.06
N ASP A 70 -18.78 -3.51 -51.68
CA ASP A 70 -20.02 -4.24 -51.47
C ASP A 70 -20.14 -4.60 -49.98
N THR A 71 -21.21 -4.10 -49.41
CA THR A 71 -21.64 -4.29 -48.02
C THR A 71 -21.76 -5.77 -47.71
N ALA A 72 -20.91 -6.25 -46.80
CA ALA A 72 -21.04 -7.59 -46.23
C ALA A 72 -22.25 -7.65 -45.29
N GLY A 73 -23.29 -8.39 -45.70
CA GLY A 73 -24.41 -8.70 -44.83
C GLY A 73 -25.48 -9.56 -45.50
N SER A 74 -25.37 -10.88 -45.29
CA SER A 74 -26.39 -11.92 -45.56
C SER A 74 -26.44 -12.55 -46.97
N LEU A 75 -26.26 -13.88 -47.00
CA LEU A 75 -26.51 -14.84 -48.09
C LEU A 75 -27.94 -14.70 -48.70
N PRO A 76 -28.31 -15.33 -49.86
CA PRO A 76 -27.76 -16.57 -50.42
C PRO A 76 -27.60 -16.62 -51.97
N GLU A 77 -26.86 -17.63 -52.44
CA GLU A 77 -27.27 -18.47 -53.58
C GLU A 77 -27.97 -17.75 -54.74
N ASN A 78 -27.20 -17.27 -55.71
CA ASN A 78 -27.60 -17.17 -57.12
C ASN A 78 -26.32 -16.90 -57.92
N PHE A 79 -25.86 -17.89 -58.69
CA PHE A 79 -25.03 -17.64 -59.88
C PHE A 79 -25.88 -16.97 -60.98
N GLY A 80 -26.64 -15.95 -60.62
CA GLY A 80 -27.45 -15.14 -61.50
C GLY A 80 -26.64 -13.93 -61.90
N LEU A 81 -25.69 -14.12 -62.82
CA LEU A 81 -25.17 -12.99 -63.58
C LEU A 81 -26.37 -12.42 -64.35
N ASP A 82 -26.75 -11.18 -64.05
CA ASP A 82 -27.79 -10.44 -64.78
C ASP A 82 -27.47 -10.57 -66.28
N PRO A 83 -28.37 -11.17 -67.10
CA PRO A 83 -28.09 -11.45 -68.51
C PRO A 83 -27.67 -10.19 -69.28
N THR A 84 -28.08 -9.02 -68.80
CA THR A 84 -27.70 -7.69 -69.31
C THR A 84 -26.20 -7.37 -69.11
N LEU A 85 -25.61 -7.74 -67.97
CA LEU A 85 -24.20 -7.51 -67.68
C LEU A 85 -23.30 -8.53 -68.39
N LEU A 86 -23.78 -9.76 -68.56
CA LEU A 86 -23.09 -10.81 -69.29
C LEU A 86 -22.98 -10.46 -70.79
N LEU A 87 -24.04 -9.90 -71.37
CA LEU A 87 -24.04 -9.35 -72.73
C LEU A 87 -23.07 -8.16 -72.86
N ARG A 88 -23.07 -7.21 -71.91
CA ARG A 88 -22.17 -6.04 -71.93
C ARG A 88 -20.68 -6.40 -71.78
N LEU A 89 -20.35 -7.48 -71.06
CA LEU A 89 -18.99 -8.01 -70.99
C LEU A 89 -18.57 -8.69 -72.30
N LYS A 90 -19.50 -9.41 -72.94
CA LYS A 90 -19.27 -10.06 -74.24
C LYS A 90 -19.11 -9.06 -75.39
N GLU A 91 -19.72 -7.87 -75.25
CA GLU A 91 -19.78 -6.83 -76.28
C GLU A 91 -18.57 -5.89 -76.31
N GLY A 92 -17.65 -5.94 -75.32
CA GLY A 92 -16.59 -4.92 -75.15
C GLY A 92 -15.13 -5.33 -75.38
N ALA A 93 -14.78 -6.62 -75.36
CA ALA A 93 -13.38 -7.07 -75.56
C ALA A 93 -13.25 -8.56 -75.94
N ASP A 94 -14.28 -9.35 -75.65
CA ASP A 94 -14.28 -10.81 -75.82
C ASP A 94 -14.84 -11.30 -77.16
N ALA A 95 -15.42 -10.40 -77.97
CA ALA A 95 -16.05 -10.76 -79.25
C ALA A 95 -15.09 -11.35 -80.31
N ASN A 96 -13.78 -11.08 -80.18
CA ASN A 96 -12.72 -11.59 -81.07
C ASN A 96 -11.92 -12.74 -80.47
N LYS A 97 -12.24 -13.19 -79.24
CA LYS A 97 -11.51 -14.26 -78.55
C LYS A 97 -12.07 -15.61 -78.93
N THR A 98 -11.18 -16.60 -79.05
CA THR A 98 -11.62 -17.97 -79.32
C THR A 98 -12.36 -18.52 -78.10
N VAL A 99 -13.37 -19.38 -78.30
CA VAL A 99 -14.15 -20.00 -77.20
C VAL A 99 -13.24 -20.62 -76.13
N HIS A 100 -12.12 -21.22 -76.56
CA HIS A 100 -11.13 -21.79 -75.66
C HIS A 100 -10.43 -20.74 -74.77
N GLU A 101 -10.09 -19.56 -75.32
CA GLU A 101 -9.47 -18.47 -74.56
C GLU A 101 -10.46 -17.91 -73.53
N PHE A 102 -11.73 -17.76 -73.91
CA PHE A 102 -12.77 -17.35 -72.96
C PHE A 102 -12.94 -18.35 -71.81
N ILE A 103 -12.94 -19.64 -72.11
CA ILE A 103 -13.04 -20.69 -71.09
C ILE A 103 -11.84 -20.63 -70.13
N ASN A 104 -10.63 -20.40 -70.66
CA ASN A 104 -9.43 -20.23 -69.83
C ASN A 104 -9.50 -18.94 -68.99
N ASP A 105 -9.89 -17.80 -69.58
CA ASP A 105 -10.06 -16.53 -68.87
C ASP A 105 -11.07 -16.66 -67.70
N GLN A 106 -12.16 -17.41 -67.89
CA GLN A 106 -13.13 -17.68 -66.83
C GLN A 106 -12.58 -18.60 -65.75
N ARG A 107 -11.82 -19.63 -66.13
CA ARG A 107 -11.15 -20.53 -65.18
C ARG A 107 -10.12 -19.78 -64.34
N ASP A 108 -9.31 -18.93 -64.97
CA ASP A 108 -8.31 -18.12 -64.30
C ASP A 108 -8.96 -17.09 -63.37
N ARG A 109 -10.06 -16.45 -63.81
CA ARG A 109 -10.86 -15.57 -62.95
C ARG A 109 -11.41 -16.31 -61.73
N PHE A 110 -11.99 -17.50 -61.91
CA PHE A 110 -12.52 -18.30 -60.82
C PHE A 110 -11.42 -18.77 -59.85
N LEU A 111 -10.27 -19.21 -60.39
CA LEU A 111 -9.13 -19.63 -59.59
C LEU A 111 -8.59 -18.46 -58.75
N LEU A 112 -8.50 -17.27 -59.35
CA LEU A 112 -8.08 -16.06 -58.65
C LEU A 112 -9.08 -15.67 -57.55
N GLU A 113 -10.39 -15.74 -57.82
CA GLU A 113 -11.43 -15.46 -56.83
C GLU A 113 -11.40 -16.45 -55.66
N TYR A 114 -11.20 -17.74 -55.94
CA TYR A 114 -11.00 -18.76 -54.92
C TYR A 114 -9.75 -18.49 -54.08
N ALA A 115 -8.62 -18.16 -54.71
CA ALA A 115 -7.38 -17.81 -54.03
C ALA A 115 -7.56 -16.57 -53.14
N LEU A 116 -8.18 -15.51 -53.65
CA LEU A 116 -8.50 -14.29 -52.90
C LEU A 116 -9.44 -14.59 -51.72
N SER A 117 -10.49 -15.37 -51.95
CA SER A 117 -11.43 -15.78 -50.91
C SER A 117 -10.74 -16.57 -49.79
N THR A 118 -9.81 -17.45 -50.15
CA THR A 118 -9.01 -18.21 -49.19
C THR A 118 -8.10 -17.28 -48.39
N LYS A 119 -7.40 -16.36 -49.05
CA LYS A 119 -6.54 -15.36 -48.38
C LYS A 119 -7.35 -14.46 -47.46
N ARG A 120 -8.50 -13.93 -47.90
CA ARG A 120 -9.42 -13.13 -47.08
C ARG A 120 -9.89 -13.89 -45.84
N LYS A 121 -10.26 -15.16 -45.97
CA LYS A 121 -10.59 -16.03 -44.82
C LYS A 121 -9.41 -16.17 -43.85
N THR A 122 -8.20 -16.32 -44.36
CA THR A 122 -7.00 -16.39 -43.49
C THR A 122 -6.69 -15.07 -42.81
N ILE A 123 -6.82 -13.94 -43.51
CA ILE A 123 -6.63 -12.60 -42.95
C ILE A 123 -7.64 -12.36 -41.82
N LYS A 124 -8.92 -12.67 -42.05
CA LYS A 124 -9.96 -12.53 -41.03
C LYS A 124 -9.68 -13.33 -39.76
N LYS A 125 -9.15 -14.57 -39.90
CA LYS A 125 -8.73 -15.38 -38.73
C LYS A 125 -7.62 -14.69 -37.92
N TYR A 126 -6.68 -14.04 -38.59
CA TYR A 126 -5.62 -13.29 -37.91
C TYR A 126 -6.15 -12.00 -37.28
N GLU A 127 -7.06 -11.29 -37.94
CA GLU A 127 -7.74 -10.12 -37.37
C GLU A 127 -8.45 -10.47 -36.05
N ASP A 128 -9.23 -11.57 -36.05
CA ASP A 128 -9.90 -12.06 -34.84
C ASP A 128 -8.90 -12.40 -33.72
N SER A 129 -7.75 -13.01 -34.09
CA SER A 129 -6.66 -13.33 -33.16
C SER A 129 -6.02 -12.06 -32.58
N ILE A 130 -5.78 -11.05 -33.41
CA ILE A 130 -5.22 -9.76 -33.01
C ILE A 130 -6.16 -9.08 -32.01
N VAL A 131 -7.46 -9.00 -32.32
CA VAL A 131 -8.46 -8.39 -31.42
C VAL A 131 -8.51 -9.12 -30.07
N LEU A 132 -8.46 -10.45 -30.08
CA LEU A 132 -8.42 -11.22 -28.83
C LEU A 132 -7.17 -10.91 -28.00
N LYS A 133 -6.00 -10.81 -28.65
CA LYS A 133 -4.74 -10.47 -28.00
C LYS A 133 -4.73 -9.04 -27.47
N GLU A 134 -5.27 -8.08 -28.23
CA GLU A 134 -5.41 -6.69 -27.82
C GLU A 134 -6.32 -6.55 -26.59
N ARG A 135 -7.44 -7.29 -26.54
CA ARG A 135 -8.30 -7.35 -25.35
C ARG A 135 -7.59 -7.94 -24.14
N GLN A 136 -6.68 -8.89 -24.33
CA GLN A 136 -5.88 -9.43 -23.23
C GLN A 136 -4.86 -8.39 -22.74
N LEU A 137 -4.20 -7.69 -23.66
CA LEU A 137 -3.19 -6.67 -23.35
C LEU A 137 -3.82 -5.49 -22.60
N THR A 138 -4.94 -4.95 -23.09
CA THR A 138 -5.67 -3.86 -22.43
C THR A 138 -6.16 -4.23 -21.02
N LYS A 139 -6.58 -5.48 -20.79
CA LYS A 139 -6.90 -5.97 -19.43
C LYS A 139 -5.67 -6.01 -18.53
N ALA A 140 -4.53 -6.44 -19.05
CA ALA A 140 -3.29 -6.49 -18.29
C ALA A 140 -2.76 -5.08 -17.98
N GLU A 141 -2.84 -4.17 -18.94
CA GLU A 141 -2.49 -2.76 -18.78
C GLU A 141 -3.36 -2.09 -17.71
N LYS A 142 -4.68 -2.28 -17.77
CA LYS A 142 -5.60 -1.74 -16.75
C LYS A 142 -5.26 -2.24 -15.34
N LYS A 143 -4.96 -3.54 -15.19
CA LYS A 143 -4.55 -4.09 -13.89
C LYS A 143 -3.25 -3.47 -13.39
N LEU A 144 -2.27 -3.28 -14.27
CA LEU A 144 -1.02 -2.64 -13.89
C LEU A 144 -1.23 -1.17 -13.49
N GLN A 145 -2.15 -0.46 -14.15
CA GLN A 145 -2.55 0.90 -13.77
C GLN A 145 -3.26 0.93 -12.42
N GLU A 146 -4.20 0.02 -12.18
CA GLU A 146 -4.88 -0.14 -10.88
C GLU A 146 -3.87 -0.43 -9.77
N ASP A 147 -2.92 -1.34 -10.00
CA ASP A 147 -1.84 -1.65 -9.07
C ASP A 147 -0.97 -0.41 -8.82
N ALA A 148 -0.58 0.33 -9.87
CA ALA A 148 0.21 1.55 -9.74
C ALA A 148 -0.50 2.62 -8.88
N MET A 149 -1.80 2.85 -9.12
CA MET A 149 -2.61 3.79 -8.32
C MET A 149 -2.73 3.31 -6.86
N ALA A 150 -2.92 2.00 -6.64
CA ALA A 150 -2.98 1.44 -5.30
C ALA A 150 -1.63 1.57 -4.56
N PHE A 151 -0.51 1.43 -5.26
CA PHE A 151 0.82 1.65 -4.69
C PHE A 151 1.03 3.12 -4.31
N GLU A 152 0.63 4.07 -5.16
CA GLU A 152 0.69 5.49 -4.82
C GLU A 152 -0.17 5.84 -3.61
N GLU A 153 -1.39 5.28 -3.53
CA GLU A 153 -2.26 5.44 -2.36
C GLU A 153 -1.64 4.83 -1.10
N PHE A 154 -1.04 3.64 -1.20
CA PHE A 154 -0.33 3.03 -0.09
C PHE A 154 0.83 3.89 0.43
N LEU A 155 1.61 4.50 -0.48
CA LEU A 155 2.69 5.41 -0.09
C LEU A 155 2.14 6.64 0.63
N ARG A 156 1.09 7.28 0.09
CA ARG A 156 0.44 8.43 0.74
C ARG A 156 -0.13 8.08 2.11
N GLU A 157 -0.78 6.92 2.24
CA GLU A 157 -1.35 6.46 3.50
C GLU A 157 -0.26 6.10 4.51
N ASN A 158 0.84 5.50 4.07
CA ASN A 158 1.98 5.20 4.93
C ASN A 158 2.63 6.48 5.45
N ASP A 159 2.89 7.44 4.57
CA ASP A 159 3.43 8.74 4.94
C ASP A 159 2.52 9.44 5.95
N GLN A 160 1.21 9.47 5.69
CA GLN A 160 0.22 10.04 6.60
C GLN A 160 0.22 9.34 7.96
N LYS A 161 0.15 8.01 7.99
CA LYS A 161 0.16 7.21 9.23
C LYS A 161 1.46 7.42 10.01
N SER A 162 2.60 7.54 9.33
CA SER A 162 3.89 7.77 9.96
C SER A 162 3.96 9.15 10.63
N VAL A 163 3.43 10.19 9.96
CA VAL A 163 3.34 11.55 10.49
C VAL A 163 2.39 11.60 11.69
N ASP A 164 1.24 10.93 11.61
CA ASP A 164 0.29 10.87 12.72
C ASP A 164 0.88 10.12 13.92
N ALA A 165 1.59 9.01 13.70
CA ALA A 165 2.30 8.29 14.76
C ALA A 165 3.36 9.17 15.44
N LEU A 166 4.13 9.93 14.66
CA LEU A 166 5.10 10.91 15.19
C LEU A 166 4.41 11.99 16.01
N LYS A 167 3.27 12.52 15.55
CA LYS A 167 2.49 13.52 16.26
C LYS A 167 1.96 13.01 17.59
N ILE A 168 1.44 11.78 17.63
CA ILE A 168 0.96 11.15 18.85
C ILE A 168 2.13 10.94 19.82
N ALA A 169 3.26 10.41 19.35
CA ALA A 169 4.45 10.23 20.19
C ALA A 169 4.95 11.56 20.77
N ALA A 170 5.00 12.62 19.95
CA ALA A 170 5.37 13.96 20.41
C ALA A 170 4.38 14.47 21.49
N GLN A 171 3.07 14.32 21.29
CA GLN A 171 2.07 14.72 22.27
C GLN A 171 2.20 13.92 23.58
N GLU A 172 2.46 12.62 23.52
CA GLU A 172 2.69 11.79 24.70
C GLU A 172 3.95 12.22 25.47
N THR A 173 5.03 12.55 24.77
CA THR A 173 6.25 13.08 25.43
C THR A 173 5.99 14.40 26.12
N LEU A 174 5.21 15.30 25.51
CA LEU A 174 4.81 16.57 26.08
C LEU A 174 3.93 16.38 27.32
N ASN A 175 2.92 15.52 27.23
CA ASN A 175 2.04 15.18 28.35
C ASN A 175 2.82 14.56 29.53
N LYS A 176 3.80 13.69 29.24
CA LYS A 176 4.69 13.10 30.24
C LYS A 176 5.52 14.18 30.93
N LEU A 177 6.12 15.10 30.17
CA LEU A 177 6.89 16.21 30.71
C LEU A 177 6.04 17.10 31.62
N GLN A 178 4.83 17.44 31.18
CA GLN A 178 3.87 18.21 31.97
C GLN A 178 3.53 17.51 33.29
N ALA A 179 3.18 16.22 33.23
CA ALA A 179 2.90 15.43 34.43
C ALA A 179 4.10 15.35 35.39
N THR A 180 5.33 15.28 34.88
CA THR A 180 6.53 15.33 35.75
C THR A 180 6.76 16.70 36.37
N ALA A 181 6.41 17.79 35.68
CA ALA A 181 6.50 19.14 36.23
C ALA A 181 5.46 19.35 37.33
N ASP A 182 4.22 18.93 37.11
CA ASP A 182 3.15 19.00 38.10
C ASP A 182 3.44 18.11 39.31
N LEU A 183 3.99 16.91 39.09
CA LEU A 183 4.47 16.03 40.16
C LEU A 183 5.58 16.70 40.98
N LYS A 184 6.56 17.34 40.33
CA LYS A 184 7.63 18.08 41.03
C LYS A 184 7.07 19.24 41.85
N LYS A 185 6.12 19.99 41.30
CA LYS A 185 5.44 21.08 42.01
C LYS A 185 4.73 20.57 43.26
N ALA A 186 3.91 19.52 43.14
CA ALA A 186 3.24 18.90 44.27
C ALA A 186 4.23 18.30 45.28
N SER A 187 5.34 17.72 44.82
CA SER A 187 6.40 17.21 45.69
C SER A 187 7.04 18.31 46.52
N MET A 188 7.28 19.49 45.92
CA MET A 188 7.80 20.65 46.65
C MET A 188 6.81 21.15 47.71
N GLU A 189 5.52 21.19 47.39
CA GLU A 189 4.46 21.56 48.34
C GLU A 189 4.38 20.57 49.53
N VAL A 190 4.45 19.26 49.25
CA VAL A 190 4.51 18.22 50.30
C VAL A 190 5.75 18.40 51.19
N GLN A 191 6.91 18.68 50.61
CA GLN A 191 8.13 18.91 51.38
C GLN A 191 8.02 20.17 52.25
N ALA A 192 7.41 21.24 51.74
CA ALA A 192 7.14 22.45 52.51
C ALA A 192 6.25 22.15 53.72
N VAL A 193 5.11 21.48 53.52
CA VAL A 193 4.19 21.10 54.62
C VAL A 193 4.88 20.17 55.63
N LYS A 194 5.69 19.19 55.18
CA LYS A 194 6.48 18.34 56.08
C LYS A 194 7.42 19.16 56.96
N SER A 195 8.08 20.18 56.40
CA SER A 195 8.96 21.05 57.17
C SER A 195 8.20 21.89 58.20
N GLU A 196 6.95 22.30 57.90
CA GLU A 196 6.08 22.99 58.84
C GLU A 196 5.62 22.06 59.96
N ILE A 197 5.21 20.83 59.62
CA ILE A 197 4.84 19.80 60.61
C ILE A 197 6.01 19.56 61.57
N ALA A 198 7.22 19.31 61.05
CA ALA A 198 8.40 19.08 61.89
C ALA A 198 8.68 20.26 62.85
N LYS A 199 8.50 21.51 62.41
CA LYS A 199 8.62 22.70 63.28
C LYS A 199 7.57 22.68 64.40
N THR A 200 6.32 22.35 64.07
CA THR A 200 5.25 22.26 65.07
C THR A 200 5.43 21.09 66.04
N GLU A 201 5.95 19.96 65.56
CA GLU A 201 6.28 18.79 66.38
C GLU A 201 7.41 19.10 67.35
N PHE A 202 8.48 19.76 66.87
CA PHE A 202 9.57 20.23 67.74
C PHE A 202 9.05 21.13 68.85
N LEU A 203 8.22 22.11 68.51
CA LEU A 203 7.62 23.03 69.49
C LEU A 203 6.69 22.29 70.48
N LEU A 204 5.92 21.31 69.99
CA LEU A 204 5.09 20.46 70.83
C LEU A 204 5.93 19.65 71.83
N MET A 205 7.05 19.08 71.39
CA MET A 205 7.97 18.34 72.25
C MET A 205 8.57 19.24 73.34
N GLU A 206 8.88 20.50 73.01
CA GLU A 206 9.32 21.50 73.97
C GLU A 206 8.25 21.79 75.04
N TYR A 207 7.00 22.03 74.61
CA TYR A 207 5.88 22.22 75.54
C TYR A 207 5.56 20.98 76.38
N MET A 208 5.72 19.78 75.82
CA MET A 208 5.57 18.52 76.58
C MET A 208 6.60 18.43 77.70
N LYS A 209 7.86 18.79 77.41
CA LYS A 209 8.93 18.85 78.40
C LYS A 209 8.63 19.87 79.50
N TYR A 210 8.17 21.07 79.14
CA TYR A 210 7.74 22.09 80.11
C TYR A 210 6.55 21.60 80.96
N GLY A 211 5.57 20.94 80.35
CA GLY A 211 4.43 20.36 81.07
C GLY A 211 4.85 19.31 82.10
N LEU A 212 5.79 18.42 81.75
CA LEU A 212 6.36 17.45 82.68
C LEU A 212 7.17 18.12 83.80
N PHE A 213 7.95 19.14 83.46
CA PHE A 213 8.73 19.91 84.45
C PHE A 213 7.81 20.58 85.48
N LEU A 214 6.77 21.27 85.03
CA LEU A 214 5.78 21.90 85.89
C LEU A 214 5.02 20.87 86.75
N LEU A 215 4.71 19.70 86.18
CA LEU A 215 4.09 18.62 86.95
C LEU A 215 5.01 18.14 88.09
N LYS A 216 6.33 18.00 87.84
CA LYS A 216 7.31 17.61 88.87
C LYS A 216 7.40 18.64 90.01
N LEU A 217 7.22 19.92 89.72
CA LEU A 217 7.19 20.99 90.73
C LEU A 217 5.83 21.09 91.46
N SER A 218 4.75 20.60 90.87
CA SER A 218 3.40 20.75 91.42
C SER A 218 3.17 19.93 92.72
N PRO A 219 2.31 20.37 93.66
CA PRO A 219 1.98 19.64 94.89
C PRO A 219 1.34 18.25 94.64
N ARG A 220 1.71 17.24 95.45
CA ARG A 220 1.30 15.83 95.24
C ARG A 220 -0.22 15.61 95.22
N HIS A 221 -0.99 16.29 96.08
CA HIS A 221 -2.45 16.16 96.07
C HIS A 221 -3.07 16.64 94.75
N TRP A 222 -2.46 17.63 94.10
CA TRP A 222 -2.93 18.20 92.83
C TRP A 222 -2.56 17.29 91.66
N GLN A 223 -1.38 16.66 91.71
CA GLN A 223 -0.97 15.65 90.71
C GLN A 223 -1.95 14.48 90.66
N VAL A 224 -2.36 13.95 91.82
CA VAL A 224 -3.30 12.84 91.92
C VAL A 224 -4.68 13.22 91.37
N GLN A 225 -5.15 14.44 91.63
CA GLN A 225 -6.40 14.94 91.07
C GLN A 225 -6.34 15.12 89.54
N GLN A 226 -5.21 15.54 88.98
CA GLN A 226 -5.02 15.63 87.54
C GLN A 226 -4.95 14.24 86.87
N ALA A 227 -4.30 13.27 87.51
CA ALA A 227 -4.31 11.89 87.04
C ALA A 227 -5.74 11.30 87.04
N LEU A 228 -6.52 11.56 88.09
CA LEU A 228 -7.93 11.16 88.16
C LEU A 228 -8.77 11.83 87.05
N LYS A 229 -8.54 13.12 86.78
CA LYS A 229 -9.17 13.83 85.65
C LYS A 229 -8.76 13.25 84.30
N ARG A 230 -7.48 12.94 84.07
CA ARG A 230 -7.01 12.29 82.84
C ARG A 230 -7.64 10.91 82.65
N MET A 231 -7.80 10.13 83.73
CA MET A 231 -8.48 8.83 83.69
C MET A 231 -9.99 8.95 83.42
N ASN A 232 -10.64 10.03 83.88
CA ASN A 232 -12.05 10.29 83.57
C ASN A 232 -12.23 10.82 82.13
N VAL A 233 -11.26 11.57 81.61
CA VAL A 233 -11.27 12.05 80.21
C VAL A 233 -10.90 10.94 79.23
N SER A 234 -10.05 9.97 79.57
CA SER A 234 -9.83 8.80 78.70
C SER A 234 -11.09 7.93 78.60
N LYS A 235 -11.79 7.71 79.73
CA LYS A 235 -13.10 7.03 79.76
C LYS A 235 -14.17 7.74 78.91
N SER A 236 -14.09 9.06 78.72
CA SER A 236 -15.01 9.81 77.83
C SER A 236 -14.49 9.93 76.40
N LYS A 237 -13.18 9.89 76.18
CA LYS A 237 -12.53 9.91 74.86
C LYS A 237 -12.71 8.58 74.12
N ASP A 238 -12.79 7.45 74.82
CA ASP A 238 -13.18 6.16 74.25
C ASP A 238 -14.64 6.15 73.73
N ASN A 239 -15.50 6.99 74.31
CA ASN A 239 -16.85 7.21 73.78
C ASN A 239 -16.86 8.10 72.53
N LEU A 240 -15.86 8.97 72.34
CA LEU A 240 -15.69 9.83 71.16
C LEU A 240 -14.91 9.15 70.02
N SER A 241 -13.96 8.27 70.32
CA SER A 241 -13.26 7.44 69.32
C SER A 241 -14.22 6.48 68.61
N ASN A 242 -15.30 6.05 69.28
CA ASN A 242 -16.42 5.31 68.69
C ASN A 242 -17.36 6.17 67.82
N ILE A 243 -17.26 7.50 67.89
CA ILE A 243 -18.09 8.47 67.14
C ILE A 243 -17.36 8.99 65.89
N LEU A 244 -16.02 9.06 65.90
CA LEU A 244 -15.22 9.48 64.74
C LEU A 244 -15.43 8.62 63.48
N PRO A 245 -15.55 7.27 63.54
CA PRO A 245 -15.91 6.45 62.38
C PRO A 245 -17.34 6.73 61.87
N LYS A 246 -18.27 7.09 62.77
CA LYS A 246 -19.69 7.29 62.43
C LYS A 246 -19.97 8.62 61.70
N LEU A 247 -19.19 9.66 61.98
CA LEU A 247 -19.32 10.96 61.29
C LEU A 247 -18.66 10.95 59.90
N LEU A 248 -17.58 10.17 59.73
CA LEU A 248 -16.92 9.97 58.44
C LEU A 248 -17.79 9.10 57.50
N ALA A 249 -18.47 8.09 58.02
CA ALA A 249 -19.46 7.31 57.25
C ALA A 249 -20.71 8.13 56.84
N LYS A 250 -21.12 9.11 57.67
CA LYS A 250 -22.32 9.93 57.40
C LYS A 250 -22.10 11.03 56.35
N THR A 251 -20.87 11.44 56.09
CA THR A 251 -20.54 12.39 55.01
C THR A 251 -20.47 11.72 53.64
N LEU A 252 -20.12 10.42 53.58
CA LEU A 252 -20.13 9.62 52.35
C LEU A 252 -21.54 9.23 51.89
N ALA A 253 -22.52 9.15 52.80
CA ALA A 253 -23.91 8.78 52.48
C ALA A 253 -24.79 9.94 51.97
N LYS A 254 -24.34 11.20 52.04
CA LYS A 254 -25.17 12.38 51.70
C LYS A 254 -24.98 12.90 50.26
N ARG A 255 -24.21 12.22 49.41
CA ARG A 255 -24.01 12.58 47.99
C ARG A 255 -24.73 11.67 46.98
N LYS A 256 -25.68 10.86 47.42
CA LYS A 256 -26.58 10.10 46.53
C LYS A 256 -28.03 10.33 46.97
N GLU A 257 -28.69 11.33 46.37
CA GLU A 257 -30.09 11.28 45.88
C GLU A 257 -30.67 12.67 45.57
N GLY A 258 -31.23 12.79 44.36
CA GLY A 258 -32.03 13.91 43.81
C GLY A 258 -31.25 14.83 42.85
N LYS A 259 -31.59 15.02 41.57
CA LYS A 259 -32.82 14.83 40.79
C LYS A 259 -32.45 15.07 39.29
N VAL A 260 -32.56 14.08 38.37
CA VAL A 260 -33.67 13.78 37.42
C VAL A 260 -33.64 14.62 36.12
N GLU A 261 -33.71 13.89 34.99
CA GLU A 261 -34.11 14.26 33.59
C GLU A 261 -33.12 15.10 32.75
N GLU A 262 -32.85 14.86 31.46
CA GLU A 262 -33.26 13.84 30.48
C GLU A 262 -32.30 13.93 29.28
N SER A 263 -32.15 12.82 28.57
CA SER A 263 -32.21 12.72 27.10
C SER A 263 -31.01 12.11 26.35
N ARG A 264 -31.37 11.00 25.68
CA ARG A 264 -30.80 10.35 24.49
C ARG A 264 -29.74 9.26 24.66
N ARG A 265 -30.27 8.05 24.96
CA ARG A 265 -30.44 6.91 24.03
C ARG A 265 -29.32 6.68 23.00
N GLY A 266 -28.69 5.51 23.09
CA GLY A 266 -27.90 4.90 22.02
C GLY A 266 -27.24 3.59 22.46
N SER A 267 -27.96 2.48 22.32
CA SER A 267 -27.58 1.09 22.61
C SER A 267 -26.23 0.65 22.02
N PHE A 268 -25.57 -0.37 22.59
CA PHE A 268 -25.51 -1.71 21.98
C PHE A 268 -24.79 -2.73 22.88
N SER A 269 -25.23 -3.98 22.72
CA SER A 269 -25.08 -5.18 23.54
C SER A 269 -23.71 -5.88 23.50
N GLU A 270 -23.37 -6.54 24.61
CA GLU A 270 -22.46 -7.68 24.65
C GLU A 270 -23.13 -8.92 24.03
N ASP A 271 -22.35 -9.70 23.27
CA ASP A 271 -22.50 -11.15 23.22
C ASP A 271 -21.13 -11.82 23.11
N SER A 272 -21.07 -13.04 23.64
CA SER A 272 -19.89 -13.82 23.99
C SER A 272 -19.35 -14.71 22.87
N SER A 273 -18.01 -14.79 22.82
CA SER A 273 -17.17 -15.97 22.53
C SER A 273 -17.09 -16.50 21.07
N PRO A 274 -16.15 -17.43 20.74
CA PRO A 274 -14.69 -17.41 20.90
C PRO A 274 -13.90 -17.87 19.62
N GLY A 275 -12.60 -17.55 19.51
CA GLY A 275 -11.61 -18.45 18.86
C GLY A 275 -10.79 -17.98 17.63
N LYS A 276 -9.50 -18.39 17.67
CA LYS A 276 -8.56 -18.73 16.56
C LYS A 276 -7.84 -17.66 15.72
N SER A 277 -6.55 -17.49 16.07
CA SER A 277 -5.32 -17.68 15.23
C SER A 277 -5.00 -16.78 14.02
N VAL A 278 -3.67 -16.70 13.74
CA VAL A 278 -2.96 -16.29 12.50
C VAL A 278 -2.49 -14.81 12.51
N GLN A 279 -1.25 -14.56 12.96
CA GLN A 279 -0.06 -14.29 12.13
C GLN A 279 -0.15 -13.06 11.23
N GLY A 280 0.52 -11.98 11.66
CA GLY A 280 0.91 -10.85 10.83
C GLY A 280 2.19 -10.24 11.40
N LYS A 281 3.28 -10.39 10.66
CA LYS A 281 4.65 -10.10 11.06
C LYS A 281 5.15 -8.99 10.16
N THR A 282 5.41 -7.81 10.72
CA THR A 282 6.21 -6.78 10.07
C THR A 282 7.43 -6.52 10.93
N ARG A 283 8.59 -6.61 10.29
CA ARG A 283 9.92 -6.26 10.77
C ARG A 283 10.31 -5.03 9.98
N ASP A 284 10.92 -4.05 10.62
CA ASP A 284 12.04 -3.27 10.10
C ASP A 284 12.75 -2.61 11.29
N LEU A 285 14.04 -2.88 11.50
CA LEU A 285 15.21 -2.09 11.06
C LEU A 285 15.15 -0.68 11.71
N GLY A 286 15.98 -0.30 12.67
CA GLY A 286 17.42 -0.53 12.77
C GLY A 286 18.15 0.77 12.46
N LEU A 287 18.16 1.72 13.40
CA LEU A 287 19.05 2.89 13.38
C LEU A 287 19.64 3.07 14.78
N TYR A 288 20.91 2.71 14.89
CA TYR A 288 21.79 3.16 15.96
C TYR A 288 21.96 4.67 15.82
N SER A 289 21.72 5.41 16.89
CA SER A 289 22.52 6.58 17.17
C SER A 289 22.62 6.76 18.68
N LEU A 290 23.88 6.70 19.13
CA LEU A 290 24.40 7.11 20.42
C LEU A 290 23.62 8.32 20.97
N ASN A 291 23.23 8.23 22.25
CA ASN A 291 23.57 9.23 23.27
C ASN A 291 23.08 8.74 24.64
N ARG A 292 24.04 8.17 25.38
CA ARG A 292 24.00 7.95 26.82
C ARG A 292 24.18 9.30 27.52
N PRO A 293 23.33 9.65 28.50
CA PRO A 293 23.80 10.37 29.66
C PRO A 293 23.91 9.38 30.81
N GLU A 294 25.09 9.41 31.43
CA GLU A 294 25.42 8.69 32.65
C GLU A 294 24.37 8.92 33.71
N SER A 295 23.92 7.81 34.30
CA SER A 295 23.23 7.79 35.57
C SER A 295 24.15 8.45 36.60
N ILE A 296 23.83 9.69 36.96
CA ILE A 296 24.27 10.27 38.22
C ILE A 296 23.70 9.42 39.35
N SER A 297 24.59 8.60 39.90
CA SER A 297 24.72 8.25 41.31
C SER A 297 23.75 9.05 42.19
N SER A 298 22.73 8.37 42.70
CA SER A 298 21.84 8.86 43.75
C SER A 298 21.91 7.87 44.90
N GLU A 299 23.09 7.80 45.51
CA GLU A 299 23.36 7.01 46.72
C GLU A 299 23.20 7.83 48.00
N ASP A 300 22.85 9.12 47.90
CA ASP A 300 22.89 10.08 49.02
C ASP A 300 21.53 10.31 49.72
N SER A 301 20.60 9.36 49.67
CA SER A 301 19.25 9.56 50.24
C SER A 301 18.78 8.43 51.16
N LEU A 302 19.72 7.73 51.81
CA LEU A 302 19.42 6.65 52.75
C LEU A 302 20.19 6.72 54.08
N GLU A 303 20.79 7.87 54.42
CA GLU A 303 21.62 8.00 55.64
C GLU A 303 20.98 8.83 56.77
N SER A 304 19.72 9.26 56.62
CA SER A 304 19.04 10.13 57.60
C SER A 304 18.01 9.42 58.50
N LEU A 305 17.95 8.09 58.50
CA LEU A 305 16.96 7.35 59.31
C LEU A 305 17.60 6.19 60.08
N LEU A 306 18.57 6.52 60.94
CA LEU A 306 19.04 5.61 61.99
C LEU A 306 18.57 6.20 63.32
N ASP A 307 17.38 5.77 63.75
CA ASP A 307 16.96 5.85 65.15
C ASP A 307 17.73 4.78 65.92
N ASP A 308 18.37 5.17 67.02
CA ASP A 308 19.27 4.34 67.85
C ASP A 308 18.58 3.18 68.62
N ASP A 309 17.30 2.91 68.38
CA ASP A 309 16.50 1.85 69.05
C ASP A 309 15.87 0.83 68.08
N MET A 310 16.45 0.63 66.89
CA MET A 310 15.99 -0.38 65.93
C MET A 310 16.70 -1.73 66.12
N ASP A 311 15.92 -2.79 66.31
CA ASP A 311 16.37 -4.18 66.42
C ASP A 311 17.31 -4.58 65.25
N TYR A 312 18.61 -4.64 65.52
CA TYR A 312 19.68 -4.81 64.52
C TYR A 312 19.52 -6.08 63.66
N ASP A 313 18.87 -7.12 64.19
CA ASP A 313 18.59 -8.35 63.46
C ASP A 313 17.50 -8.15 62.39
N LEU A 314 16.49 -7.31 62.65
CA LEU A 314 15.42 -7.02 61.70
C LEU A 314 15.91 -6.13 60.55
N VAL A 315 16.79 -5.17 60.84
CA VAL A 315 17.41 -4.30 59.82
C VAL A 315 18.31 -5.11 58.89
N THR A 316 19.10 -6.04 59.45
CA THR A 316 19.97 -6.95 58.67
C THR A 316 19.14 -7.88 57.77
N SER A 317 18.04 -8.42 58.30
CA SER A 317 17.10 -9.25 57.53
C SER A 317 16.41 -8.48 56.40
N LEU A 318 15.97 -7.24 56.67
CA LEU A 318 15.33 -6.37 55.67
C LEU A 318 16.30 -6.00 54.54
N TYR A 319 17.56 -5.69 54.87
CA TYR A 319 18.60 -5.41 53.88
C TYR A 319 18.87 -6.63 52.98
N PHE A 320 18.91 -7.84 53.55
CA PHE A 320 19.08 -9.07 52.78
C PHE A 320 17.86 -9.34 51.86
N LEU A 321 16.64 -9.08 52.34
CA LEU A 321 15.42 -9.26 51.55
C LEU A 321 15.31 -8.23 50.42
N ILE A 322 15.62 -6.94 50.68
CA ILE A 322 15.63 -5.87 49.68
C ILE A 322 16.74 -6.12 48.65
N SER A 323 17.93 -6.53 49.10
CA SER A 323 19.04 -6.91 48.21
C SER A 323 18.66 -8.12 47.33
N GLY A 324 18.01 -9.13 47.91
CA GLY A 324 17.51 -10.30 47.17
C GLY A 324 16.43 -9.94 46.15
N LEU A 325 15.50 -9.04 46.49
CA LEU A 325 14.48 -8.53 45.58
C LEU A 325 15.09 -7.71 44.43
N ASN A 326 16.11 -6.90 44.72
CA ASN A 326 16.84 -6.14 43.71
C ASN A 326 17.62 -7.06 42.77
N LEU A 327 18.30 -8.09 43.30
CA LEU A 327 18.97 -9.12 42.47
C LEU A 327 17.97 -9.84 41.57
N LEU A 328 16.81 -10.24 42.09
CA LEU A 328 15.77 -10.92 41.31
C LEU A 328 15.20 -10.01 40.21
N ARG A 329 15.05 -8.72 40.51
CA ARG A 329 14.62 -7.70 39.54
C ARG A 329 15.67 -7.52 38.43
N GLU A 330 16.94 -7.43 38.79
CA GLU A 330 18.04 -7.34 37.83
C GLU A 330 18.16 -8.60 36.97
N GLU A 331 18.04 -9.78 37.57
CA GLU A 331 18.08 -11.06 36.88
C GLU A 331 16.93 -11.16 35.85
N LYS A 332 15.71 -10.78 36.23
CA LYS A 332 14.58 -10.72 35.28
C LYS A 332 14.79 -9.71 34.16
N MET A 333 15.47 -8.59 34.42
CA MET A 333 15.81 -7.62 33.37
C MET A 333 16.87 -8.18 32.43
N LYS A 334 17.89 -8.86 32.95
CA LYS A 334 18.94 -9.53 32.18
C LYS A 334 18.38 -10.69 31.34
N GLU A 335 17.47 -11.50 31.87
CA GLU A 335 16.80 -12.55 31.11
C GLU A 335 16.01 -12.00 29.93
N LYS A 336 15.26 -10.91 30.14
CA LYS A 336 14.53 -10.23 29.06
C LYS A 336 15.48 -9.68 28.00
N GLN A 337 16.60 -9.08 28.40
CA GLN A 337 17.63 -8.59 27.47
C GLN A 337 18.25 -9.75 26.69
N LYS A 338 18.68 -10.81 27.36
CA LYS A 338 19.25 -12.01 26.73
C LYS A 338 18.27 -12.65 25.73
N HIS A 339 16.98 -12.70 26.08
CA HIS A 339 15.95 -13.20 25.17
C HIS A 339 15.77 -12.30 23.94
N GLN A 340 15.84 -10.97 24.09
CA GLN A 340 15.80 -10.04 22.96
C GLN A 340 17.04 -10.18 22.07
N GLU A 341 18.22 -10.28 22.67
CA GLU A 341 19.49 -10.49 21.99
C GLU A 341 19.53 -11.83 21.23
N GLU A 342 19.05 -12.92 21.85
CA GLU A 342 18.96 -14.23 21.20
C GLU A 342 18.00 -14.20 20.01
N ARG A 343 16.85 -13.50 20.14
CA ARG A 343 15.92 -13.28 19.02
C ARG A 343 16.55 -12.47 17.90
N LEU A 344 17.34 -11.44 18.22
CA LEU A 344 18.07 -10.63 17.24
C LEU A 344 19.12 -11.49 16.53
N LYS A 345 19.91 -12.25 17.29
CA LYS A 345 20.96 -13.15 16.78
C LYS A 345 20.38 -14.21 15.85
N ALA A 346 19.28 -14.86 16.24
CA ALA A 346 18.60 -15.85 15.41
C ALA A 346 17.91 -15.25 14.17
N ALA A 347 17.53 -13.97 14.21
CA ALA A 347 17.03 -13.27 13.04
C ALA A 347 18.16 -12.94 12.05
N LEU A 348 19.31 -12.50 12.56
CA LEU A 348 20.51 -12.20 11.78
C LEU A 348 21.09 -13.46 11.15
N GLU A 349 21.22 -14.55 11.91
CA GLU A 349 21.66 -15.85 11.40
C GLU A 349 20.74 -16.37 10.27
N ARG A 350 19.42 -16.18 10.41
CA ARG A 350 18.46 -16.53 9.36
C ARG A 350 18.59 -15.64 8.11
N ALA A 351 18.99 -14.38 8.26
CA ALA A 351 19.23 -13.49 7.14
C ALA A 351 20.56 -13.81 6.41
N VAL A 352 21.58 -14.24 7.16
CA VAL A 352 22.89 -14.64 6.61
C VAL A 352 22.86 -16.04 5.99
N ALA A 353 21.98 -16.93 6.48
CA ALA A 353 21.81 -18.26 5.93
C ALA A 353 21.40 -18.20 4.45
N GLN A 354 22.12 -18.91 3.58
CA GLN A 354 21.81 -18.91 2.16
C GLN A 354 20.38 -19.41 1.89
N PRO A 355 19.65 -18.78 0.95
CA PRO A 355 18.32 -19.20 0.57
C PRO A 355 18.32 -20.69 0.20
N LYS A 356 17.62 -21.52 0.97
CA LYS A 356 17.47 -22.94 0.64
C LYS A 356 16.76 -23.02 -0.72
N LYS A 357 17.47 -23.56 -1.72
CA LYS A 357 16.90 -23.81 -3.05
C LYS A 357 15.68 -24.70 -2.86
N LYS A 358 14.49 -24.15 -3.10
CA LYS A 358 13.25 -24.94 -3.12
C LYS A 358 13.30 -25.79 -4.39
N LEU A 359 13.91 -26.97 -4.29
CA LEU A 359 13.57 -28.04 -5.22
C LEU A 359 12.07 -28.26 -4.99
N GLY A 360 11.26 -27.88 -5.97
CA GLY A 360 9.81 -28.06 -5.91
C GLY A 360 9.48 -29.51 -5.54
N ARG A 361 8.24 -29.75 -5.09
CA ARG A 361 7.79 -31.13 -4.88
C ARG A 361 8.12 -31.92 -6.15
N ARG A 362 8.87 -33.03 -6.00
CA ARG A 362 9.15 -33.93 -7.13
C ARG A 362 7.80 -34.25 -7.78
N LEU A 363 7.75 -34.13 -9.10
CA LEU A 363 6.56 -34.44 -9.88
C LEU A 363 6.20 -35.90 -9.60
N ILE A 364 5.17 -36.12 -8.78
CA ILE A 364 4.62 -37.46 -8.56
C ILE A 364 3.79 -37.75 -9.81
N PHE A 365 4.26 -38.68 -10.64
CA PHE A 365 3.47 -39.22 -11.73
C PHE A 365 2.22 -39.85 -11.12
N ARG A 366 1.07 -39.18 -11.27
CA ARG A 366 -0.23 -39.79 -11.05
C ARG A 366 -0.42 -40.81 -12.18
N SER A 367 -0.92 -41.99 -11.83
CA SER A 367 -1.23 -43.15 -12.68
C SER A 367 -0.91 -42.98 -14.17
N ARG A 368 0.00 -43.81 -14.71
CA ARG A 368 0.22 -43.88 -16.16
C ARG A 368 -1.15 -43.99 -16.84
N PRO A 369 -1.51 -43.07 -17.76
CA PRO A 369 -2.72 -43.25 -18.54
C PRO A 369 -2.61 -44.61 -19.24
N ARG A 370 -3.71 -45.38 -19.22
CA ARG A 370 -3.81 -46.69 -19.85
C ARG A 370 -3.21 -46.59 -21.24
N SER A 371 -2.07 -47.26 -21.45
CA SER A 371 -1.43 -47.33 -22.76
C SER A 371 -2.49 -47.86 -23.71
N GLY A 372 -2.90 -47.02 -24.68
CA GLY A 372 -3.73 -47.48 -25.76
C GLY A 372 -3.01 -48.65 -26.41
N ASP A 373 -3.66 -49.82 -26.39
CA ASP A 373 -3.19 -50.98 -27.11
C ASP A 373 -2.92 -50.55 -28.56
N LYS A 374 -1.70 -50.83 -29.00
CA LYS A 374 -1.30 -50.65 -30.39
C LYS A 374 -2.15 -51.61 -31.22
N HIS A 375 -3.24 -51.11 -31.78
CA HIS A 375 -3.69 -51.64 -33.05
C HIS A 375 -2.63 -51.21 -34.07
N GLU A 376 -1.95 -52.20 -34.63
CA GLU A 376 -1.14 -52.08 -35.84
C GLU A 376 -1.98 -51.39 -36.91
N LEU A 377 -1.71 -50.12 -37.16
CA LEU A 377 -2.03 -49.52 -38.44
C LEU A 377 -0.73 -49.51 -39.24
N GLN A 378 -0.68 -50.47 -40.17
CA GLN A 378 0.25 -50.52 -41.26
C GLN A 378 0.36 -49.13 -41.89
N LEU A 379 1.59 -48.63 -41.95
CA LEU A 379 2.02 -47.58 -42.86
C LEU A 379 1.74 -48.07 -44.29
N VAL A 380 0.54 -47.74 -44.80
CA VAL A 380 0.31 -47.71 -46.25
C VAL A 380 1.03 -46.45 -46.74
N SER A 381 2.12 -46.70 -47.44
CA SER A 381 3.04 -45.73 -48.01
C SER A 381 2.36 -44.71 -48.91
N GLU A 382 2.95 -43.52 -48.93
CA GLU A 382 2.60 -42.30 -49.66
C GLU A 382 2.73 -42.45 -51.19
N THR A 383 1.98 -43.35 -51.82
CA THR A 383 2.01 -43.53 -53.29
C THR A 383 0.73 -43.12 -54.00
N THR A 384 -0.32 -42.71 -53.29
CA THR A 384 -1.61 -42.36 -53.92
C THR A 384 -1.74 -40.88 -54.31
N LYS A 385 -0.95 -39.98 -53.72
CA LYS A 385 -1.02 -38.55 -54.07
C LYS A 385 -0.32 -38.21 -55.40
N THR A 386 0.66 -38.99 -55.82
CA THR A 386 1.31 -38.82 -57.12
C THR A 386 0.53 -39.41 -58.29
N GLN A 387 -0.35 -40.40 -58.04
CA GLN A 387 -1.16 -41.03 -59.10
C GLN A 387 -2.42 -40.25 -59.45
N GLU A 388 -3.00 -39.49 -58.50
CA GLU A 388 -4.15 -38.62 -58.78
C GLU A 388 -3.74 -37.35 -59.54
N GLU A 389 -2.49 -36.90 -59.41
CA GLU A 389 -1.94 -35.76 -60.16
C GLU A 389 -1.56 -36.13 -61.62
N GLU A 390 -1.25 -37.41 -61.89
CA GLU A 390 -0.97 -37.89 -63.26
C GLU A 390 -2.25 -38.12 -64.09
N TYR A 391 -3.41 -38.27 -63.45
CA TYR A 391 -4.69 -38.50 -64.13
C TYR A 391 -5.45 -37.19 -64.48
N PHE A 392 -4.97 -36.04 -64.01
CA PHE A 392 -5.62 -34.74 -64.22
C PHE A 392 -4.93 -33.88 -65.30
N PHE A 393 -3.75 -34.29 -65.78
CA PHE A 393 -2.94 -33.54 -66.76
C PHE A 393 -2.64 -34.33 -68.07
N THR A 394 -3.29 -35.46 -68.30
CA THR A 394 -3.53 -36.04 -69.64
C THR A 394 -4.97 -35.80 -70.04
#